data_AF-A0A9D6WKA7-F1
#
_entry.id   AF-A0A9D6WKA7-F1
#
_cell.length_a   1.000
_cell.length_b   1.000
_cell.length_c   1.000
_cell.angle_alpha   90.00
_cell.angle_beta   90.00
_cell.angle_gamma   90.00
#
_symmetry.space_group_name_H-M   'P 1'
#
loop_
_entity.id
_entity.type
_entity.pdbx_description
1 polymer ?
#
loop_
_entity_poly.entity_id
_entity_poly.type
_entity_poly.pdbx_seq_one_letter_code
_entity_poly.pdbx_strand_id
1 'polypeptide(L)'
;MIKRLQFARAGLVAIVLILLACSPQAIAREVLGTSETVTPTARATGVARAITETVTSAPSATRIIAGTDTPTPGATATSGATPTRPPALQLRTDLPALALSDFPRPANDNGRCFHFLTRGYYSPRDFEIQIARLKGLQARWVLALYADENQLRLAAREFKAAGIVPVWRKTLRAHQRYSGWGRDIAILNEIGLPPYFQLYNEPEVEEEWDGNAINREQWIANFVQAARDVYNAGGYPGLQVLDDEWLLAVIQEIKARQGERMFGRMFFVPHPYGANHPPSWSEDEIGVLGFRFAARVLQTEIGFVPPFIAGEGGWKFHADEDKRYPVIDDPVHAKYHVELFNWFLTGKLSDGAALPDYLFAFCPWLLAGETESAAWYDSFEGNR
;
A
#
# COMPACT_ATOMS: atom_id res chain seq x y z
N MET A 1 65.78 32.08 18.17
CA MET A 1 65.73 30.61 18.33
C MET A 1 64.74 30.33 19.46
N ILE A 2 63.77 29.44 19.25
CA ILE A 2 62.58 29.15 20.09
C ILE A 2 61.42 30.15 19.90
N LYS A 3 60.39 29.72 19.13
CA LYS A 3 58.93 29.92 19.36
C LYS A 3 58.15 29.49 18.11
N ARG A 4 57.89 28.18 17.99
CA ARG A 4 56.84 27.57 17.15
C ARG A 4 56.13 26.54 18.00
N LEU A 5 55.08 26.95 18.72
CA LEU A 5 53.99 26.09 19.19
C LEU A 5 52.98 27.01 19.89
N GLN A 6 51.87 27.34 19.23
CA GLN A 6 50.60 27.84 19.80
C GLN A 6 49.75 28.43 18.66
N PHE A 7 49.04 27.59 17.92
CA PHE A 7 47.80 27.96 17.19
C PHE A 7 47.09 26.66 16.77
N ALA A 8 46.61 25.91 17.76
CA ALA A 8 45.69 24.79 17.57
C ALA A 8 44.97 24.54 18.90
N ARG A 9 44.15 25.50 19.34
CA ARG A 9 43.21 25.38 20.48
C ARG A 9 42.38 26.65 20.60
N ALA A 10 41.52 26.89 19.60
CA ALA A 10 40.49 27.94 19.69
C ALA A 10 39.19 27.61 18.93
N GLY A 11 39.12 26.48 18.21
CA GLY A 11 37.95 26.10 17.40
C GLY A 11 37.11 24.94 17.94
N LEU A 12 37.29 24.53 19.20
CA LEU A 12 36.61 23.34 19.76
C LEU A 12 35.79 23.62 21.04
N VAL A 13 35.57 24.90 21.40
CA VAL A 13 34.85 25.28 22.62
C VAL A 13 33.49 25.93 22.32
N ALA A 14 33.14 26.17 21.05
CA ALA A 14 31.86 26.76 20.66
C ALA A 14 30.79 25.76 20.18
N ILE A 15 31.12 24.46 20.02
CA ILE A 15 30.16 23.44 19.53
C ILE A 15 29.61 22.56 20.67
N VAL A 16 30.19 22.65 21.88
CA VAL A 16 29.75 21.85 23.05
C VAL A 16 28.63 22.53 23.87
N LEU A 17 28.23 23.76 23.52
CA LEU A 17 27.20 24.51 24.26
C LEU A 17 25.83 24.64 23.58
N ILE A 18 25.58 23.93 22.47
CA ILE A 18 24.25 23.88 21.80
C ILE A 18 23.64 22.45 21.82
N LEU A 19 24.28 21.49 22.50
CA LEU A 19 23.75 20.12 22.70
C LEU A 19 23.25 19.84 24.13
N LEU A 20 22.85 20.88 24.87
CA LEU A 20 22.27 20.80 26.21
C LEU A 20 20.84 21.37 26.21
N ALA A 21 19.92 20.65 25.56
CA ALA A 21 18.47 20.84 25.69
C ALA A 21 17.70 19.59 25.26
N CYS A 22 17.99 18.44 25.88
CA CYS A 22 17.08 17.29 25.96
C CYS A 22 17.46 16.48 27.21
N SER A 23 16.49 16.24 28.08
CA SER A 23 16.63 15.73 29.45
C SER A 23 17.15 14.28 29.54
N PRO A 24 18.13 13.99 30.43
CA PRO A 24 18.62 12.64 30.67
C PRO A 24 17.95 12.01 31.91
N GLN A 25 16.92 11.18 31.71
CA GLN A 25 16.45 10.23 32.72
C GLN A 25 16.00 8.92 32.05
N ALA A 26 16.97 8.14 31.54
CA ALA A 26 16.75 6.73 31.18
C ALA A 26 18.04 5.89 31.02
N ILE A 27 19.24 6.45 31.21
CA ILE A 27 20.51 5.70 31.02
C ILE A 27 21.35 5.81 32.29
N ALA A 28 20.90 5.13 33.33
CA ALA A 28 21.68 4.82 34.53
C ALA A 28 20.98 3.72 35.35
N ARG A 29 20.76 2.53 34.77
CA ARG A 29 20.30 1.36 35.56
C ARG A 29 20.63 -0.01 34.97
N GLU A 30 21.75 -0.13 34.27
CA GLU A 30 22.18 -1.41 33.66
C GLU A 30 23.68 -1.70 33.84
N VAL A 31 24.25 -1.34 34.99
CA VAL A 31 25.65 -1.67 35.33
C VAL A 31 25.81 -2.33 36.71
N LEU A 32 24.75 -2.49 37.51
CA LEU A 32 24.83 -3.21 38.78
C LEU A 32 23.64 -4.15 38.94
N GLY A 33 23.88 -5.43 38.64
CA GLY A 33 22.91 -6.49 38.81
C GLY A 33 22.63 -6.77 40.29
N THR A 34 21.35 -6.70 40.67
CA THR A 34 20.78 -7.39 41.83
C THR A 34 19.32 -7.71 41.51
N SER A 35 18.96 -8.99 41.57
CA SER A 35 17.59 -9.49 41.47
C SER A 35 16.74 -8.99 42.63
N GLU A 36 15.56 -8.46 42.33
CA GLU A 36 14.40 -8.54 43.23
C GLU A 36 13.15 -8.92 42.42
N THR A 37 12.49 -9.98 42.89
CA THR A 37 11.19 -10.47 42.45
C THR A 37 10.09 -9.44 42.73
N VAL A 38 9.33 -9.05 41.70
CA VAL A 38 8.11 -8.24 41.85
C VAL A 38 6.94 -8.90 41.12
N THR A 39 5.90 -9.19 41.89
CA THR A 39 4.58 -9.70 41.52
C THR A 39 3.84 -8.72 40.59
N PRO A 40 3.06 -9.20 39.59
CA PRO A 40 2.48 -8.33 38.57
C PRO A 40 1.22 -7.61 39.07
N THR A 41 1.23 -6.27 39.00
CA THR A 41 0.03 -5.44 39.14
C THR A 41 -0.49 -5.09 37.74
N ALA A 42 -1.76 -5.44 37.50
CA ALA A 42 -2.49 -5.19 36.26
C ALA A 42 -2.47 -3.71 35.87
N ARG A 43 -2.21 -3.43 34.59
CA ARG A 43 -2.39 -2.09 34.00
C ARG A 43 -3.37 -2.17 32.84
N ALA A 44 -4.27 -1.20 32.86
CA ALA A 44 -5.46 -1.07 32.03
C ALA A 44 -5.15 -1.02 30.53
N THR A 45 -5.87 -1.86 29.80
CA THR A 45 -6.08 -1.83 28.35
C THR A 45 -6.79 -0.53 27.94
N GLY A 46 -6.11 0.28 27.13
CA GLY A 46 -6.74 1.37 26.38
C GLY A 46 -7.55 0.77 25.23
N VAL A 47 -8.87 0.79 25.38
CA VAL A 47 -9.84 0.37 24.36
C VAL A 47 -9.99 1.51 23.34
N ALA A 48 -9.53 1.30 22.12
CA ALA A 48 -9.97 2.11 20.98
C ALA A 48 -11.44 1.75 20.70
N ARG A 49 -12.33 2.72 20.95
CA ARG A 49 -13.78 2.58 20.82
C ARG A 49 -14.18 3.05 19.43
N ALA A 50 -14.59 2.12 18.57
CA ALA A 50 -15.28 2.43 17.32
C ALA A 50 -16.66 3.05 17.64
N ILE A 51 -16.94 4.21 17.04
CA ILE A 51 -18.24 4.88 17.10
C ILE A 51 -19.08 4.34 15.94
N THR A 52 -20.14 3.60 16.27
CA THR A 52 -21.20 3.23 15.34
C THR A 52 -22.42 4.07 15.70
N GLU A 53 -22.72 5.12 14.92
CA GLU A 53 -24.01 5.81 15.00
C GLU A 53 -24.87 5.46 13.78
N THR A 54 -25.84 4.59 14.05
CA THR A 54 -26.94 4.23 13.16
C THR A 54 -28.00 5.33 13.21
N VAL A 55 -28.10 6.16 12.16
CA VAL A 55 -29.22 7.12 12.02
C VAL A 55 -30.37 6.44 11.30
N THR A 56 -31.31 5.92 12.08
CA THR A 56 -32.65 5.52 11.62
C THR A 56 -33.49 6.79 11.43
N SER A 57 -34.01 7.02 10.22
CA SER A 57 -35.05 8.03 10.00
C SER A 57 -36.24 7.43 9.27
N ALA A 58 -37.42 7.58 9.86
CA ALA A 58 -38.73 7.25 9.31
C ALA A 58 -39.75 8.25 9.90
N PRO A 59 -40.88 8.49 9.21
CA PRO A 59 -41.25 9.83 8.76
C PRO A 59 -42.38 10.48 9.58
N SER A 60 -42.58 11.80 9.45
CA SER A 60 -43.92 12.38 9.67
C SER A 60 -44.15 13.79 9.13
N ALA A 61 -45.30 13.87 8.46
CA ALA A 61 -46.33 14.92 8.49
C ALA A 61 -46.09 16.27 7.79
N THR A 62 -46.70 16.33 6.61
CA THR A 62 -47.26 17.50 5.93
C THR A 62 -48.04 18.43 6.88
N ARG A 63 -47.75 19.73 6.81
CA ARG A 63 -48.70 20.79 7.19
C ARG A 63 -48.69 21.90 6.13
N ILE A 64 -49.88 22.15 5.58
CA ILE A 64 -50.21 23.25 4.67
C ILE A 64 -50.45 24.51 5.50
N ILE A 65 -49.80 25.63 5.15
CA ILE A 65 -50.28 26.97 5.48
C ILE A 65 -50.13 27.85 4.23
N ALA A 66 -51.21 28.57 3.92
CA ALA A 66 -51.35 29.50 2.81
C ALA A 66 -51.12 30.97 3.24
N GLY A 67 -50.74 31.80 2.26
CA GLY A 67 -50.63 33.27 2.33
C GLY A 67 -49.18 33.74 2.46
N THR A 68 -48.65 34.73 1.73
CA THR A 68 -49.27 35.87 1.05
C THR A 68 -48.25 36.48 0.06
N ASP A 69 -48.71 36.99 -1.07
CA ASP A 69 -47.89 37.63 -2.12
C ASP A 69 -47.14 38.89 -1.64
N THR A 70 -45.86 39.02 -2.01
CA THR A 70 -45.08 40.28 -1.93
C THR A 70 -43.97 40.26 -3.00
N PRO A 71 -43.67 41.40 -3.69
CA PRO A 71 -43.19 41.37 -5.06
C PRO A 71 -41.67 41.21 -5.24
N THR A 72 -41.33 40.52 -6.32
CA THR A 72 -40.01 40.14 -6.84
C THR A 72 -39.06 41.32 -7.10
N PRO A 73 -37.86 41.34 -6.47
CA PRO A 73 -36.71 42.07 -6.97
C PRO A 73 -35.98 41.24 -8.04
N GLY A 74 -35.64 41.89 -9.15
CA GLY A 74 -35.14 41.28 -10.38
C GLY A 74 -34.03 40.23 -10.21
N ALA A 75 -34.23 39.09 -10.88
CA ALA A 75 -33.22 38.07 -11.06
C ALA A 75 -31.99 38.68 -11.74
N THR A 76 -30.91 38.82 -10.96
CA THR A 76 -29.58 38.96 -11.52
C THR A 76 -29.30 37.66 -12.26
N ALA A 77 -29.09 37.74 -13.58
CA ALA A 77 -28.71 36.61 -14.39
C ALA A 77 -27.35 36.10 -13.89
N THR A 78 -27.37 35.10 -13.01
CA THR A 78 -26.19 34.30 -12.69
C THR A 78 -25.83 33.58 -13.98
N SER A 79 -24.79 34.08 -14.66
CA SER A 79 -24.10 33.37 -15.73
C SER A 79 -23.73 32.00 -15.19
N GLY A 80 -24.56 30.99 -15.48
CA GLY A 80 -24.27 29.60 -15.18
C GLY A 80 -23.01 29.23 -15.94
N ALA A 81 -21.86 29.26 -15.26
CA ALA A 81 -20.64 28.69 -15.77
C ALA A 81 -20.96 27.22 -16.08
N THR A 82 -21.05 26.89 -17.35
CA THR A 82 -21.17 25.50 -17.78
C THR A 82 -19.98 24.76 -17.15
N PRO A 83 -20.20 23.64 -16.43
CA PRO A 83 -19.10 22.86 -15.88
C PRO A 83 -18.12 22.57 -17.00
N THR A 84 -16.94 23.18 -16.94
CA THR A 84 -15.94 22.98 -17.97
C THR A 84 -15.43 21.57 -17.79
N ARG A 85 -15.71 20.70 -18.77
CA ARG A 85 -15.23 19.32 -18.78
C ARG A 85 -13.72 19.30 -18.48
N PRO A 86 -13.24 18.43 -17.58
CA PRO A 86 -11.81 18.27 -17.36
C PRO A 86 -11.05 18.02 -18.67
N PRO A 87 -9.83 18.56 -18.83
CA PRO A 87 -9.05 18.34 -20.03
C PRO A 87 -8.75 16.86 -20.22
N ALA A 88 -8.82 16.40 -21.47
CA ALA A 88 -8.57 15.00 -21.81
C ALA A 88 -7.13 14.58 -21.46
N LEU A 89 -6.94 13.33 -21.05
CA LEU A 89 -5.62 12.75 -20.83
C LEU A 89 -4.90 12.59 -22.18
N GLN A 90 -3.72 13.19 -22.29
CA GLN A 90 -2.84 12.95 -23.43
C GLN A 90 -2.17 11.59 -23.27
N LEU A 91 -2.78 10.56 -23.82
CA LEU A 91 -2.27 9.18 -23.81
C LEU A 91 -1.70 8.82 -25.18
N ARG A 92 -0.56 8.14 -25.17
CA ARG A 92 0.01 7.49 -26.36
C ARG A 92 -1.01 6.57 -27.02
N THR A 93 -0.95 6.49 -28.35
CA THR A 93 -1.86 5.70 -29.19
C THR A 93 -1.25 4.42 -29.71
N ASP A 94 0.07 4.29 -29.62
CA ASP A 94 0.84 3.15 -30.12
C ASP A 94 0.92 1.98 -29.13
N LEU A 95 0.48 2.17 -27.89
CA LEU A 95 0.46 1.14 -26.85
C LEU A 95 -0.86 0.35 -26.90
N PRO A 96 -0.85 -0.93 -27.32
CA PRO A 96 -2.06 -1.75 -27.33
C PRO A 96 -2.51 -2.08 -25.90
N ALA A 97 -3.82 -2.29 -25.72
CA ALA A 97 -4.33 -2.97 -24.53
C ALA A 97 -3.77 -4.41 -24.47
N LEU A 98 -3.55 -4.91 -23.26
CA LEU A 98 -3.06 -6.26 -23.02
C LEU A 98 -4.20 -7.16 -22.53
N ALA A 99 -4.27 -8.39 -23.04
CA ALA A 99 -5.04 -9.43 -22.38
C ALA A 99 -4.31 -9.88 -21.10
N LEU A 100 -5.01 -10.53 -20.17
CA LEU A 100 -4.41 -11.02 -18.92
C LEU A 100 -3.17 -11.91 -19.17
N SER A 101 -3.19 -12.75 -20.19
CA SER A 101 -2.06 -13.60 -20.56
C SER A 101 -0.83 -12.84 -21.09
N ASP A 102 -1.01 -11.61 -21.55
CA ASP A 102 0.05 -10.82 -22.21
C ASP A 102 0.81 -9.93 -21.21
N PHE A 103 0.32 -9.82 -19.98
CA PHE A 103 1.04 -9.12 -18.91
C PHE A 103 2.30 -9.91 -18.52
N PRO A 104 3.48 -9.26 -18.44
CA PRO A 104 4.71 -9.96 -18.08
C PRO A 104 4.63 -10.63 -16.70
N ARG A 105 5.01 -11.89 -16.63
CA ARG A 105 5.06 -12.70 -15.40
C ARG A 105 6.47 -13.30 -15.20
N PRO A 106 6.88 -13.60 -13.96
CA PRO A 106 8.14 -14.31 -13.71
C PRO A 106 8.13 -15.69 -14.37
N ALA A 107 9.32 -16.19 -14.72
CA ALA A 107 9.45 -17.56 -15.18
C ALA A 107 9.05 -18.54 -14.05
N ASN A 108 8.29 -19.59 -14.40
CA ASN A 108 7.73 -20.54 -13.44
C ASN A 108 6.90 -19.84 -12.36
N ASP A 109 6.04 -18.89 -12.78
CA ASP A 109 5.14 -18.17 -11.90
C ASP A 109 4.32 -19.15 -11.04
N ASN A 110 4.31 -18.90 -9.73
CA ASN A 110 3.63 -19.69 -8.72
C ASN A 110 2.78 -18.81 -7.79
N GLY A 111 2.59 -17.53 -8.12
CA GLY A 111 1.83 -16.55 -7.34
C GLY A 111 2.39 -16.22 -5.95
N ARG A 112 3.53 -16.80 -5.57
CA ARG A 112 4.17 -16.51 -4.28
C ARG A 112 4.89 -15.17 -4.36
N CYS A 113 4.36 -14.21 -3.62
CA CYS A 113 4.95 -12.91 -3.40
C CYS A 113 5.15 -12.67 -1.91
N PHE A 114 5.99 -11.69 -1.58
CA PHE A 114 6.09 -11.10 -0.25
C PHE A 114 6.29 -9.60 -0.39
N HIS A 115 5.74 -8.83 0.55
CA HIS A 115 6.21 -7.46 0.75
C HIS A 115 7.63 -7.52 1.33
N PHE A 116 8.58 -6.81 0.74
CA PHE A 116 10.00 -7.04 1.01
C PHE A 116 10.43 -6.52 2.38
N LEU A 117 10.37 -5.22 2.59
CA LEU A 117 10.75 -4.51 3.80
C LEU A 117 9.95 -3.21 3.85
N THR A 118 9.74 -2.65 5.05
CA THR A 118 8.99 -1.38 5.24
C THR A 118 9.71 -0.12 4.77
N ARG A 119 10.92 -0.25 4.20
CA ARG A 119 11.79 0.86 3.81
C ARG A 119 12.20 0.79 2.34
N GLY A 120 12.48 1.96 1.76
CA GLY A 120 12.94 2.11 0.37
C GLY A 120 14.45 2.25 0.18
N TYR A 121 15.24 2.16 1.26
CA TYR A 121 16.70 2.09 1.22
C TYR A 121 17.18 0.74 1.74
N TYR A 122 17.99 0.06 0.92
CA TYR A 122 18.50 -1.27 1.20
C TYR A 122 20.01 -1.24 1.35
N SER A 123 20.51 -1.96 2.35
CA SER A 123 21.92 -2.26 2.48
C SER A 123 22.30 -3.51 1.67
N PRO A 124 23.58 -3.71 1.31
CA PRO A 124 24.03 -4.98 0.74
C PRO A 124 23.66 -6.19 1.61
N ARG A 125 23.66 -6.02 2.94
CA ARG A 125 23.28 -7.07 3.89
C ARG A 125 21.80 -7.43 3.81
N ASP A 126 20.93 -6.45 3.53
CA ASP A 126 19.50 -6.71 3.31
C ASP A 126 19.32 -7.67 2.14
N PHE A 127 20.00 -7.43 1.00
CA PHE A 127 19.91 -8.34 -0.13
C PHE A 127 20.49 -9.72 0.16
N GLU A 128 21.66 -9.79 0.80
CA GLU A 128 22.31 -11.05 1.15
C GLU A 128 21.39 -11.98 1.96
N ILE A 129 20.74 -11.45 2.99
CA ILE A 129 19.84 -12.22 3.86
C ILE A 129 18.50 -12.46 3.16
N GLN A 130 17.84 -11.40 2.73
CA GLN A 130 16.43 -11.45 2.38
C GLN A 130 16.19 -12.14 1.04
N ILE A 131 17.12 -12.04 0.07
CA ILE A 131 17.02 -12.82 -1.18
C ILE A 131 17.17 -14.31 -0.91
N ALA A 132 18.04 -14.71 0.03
CA ALA A 132 18.15 -16.11 0.40
C ALA A 132 16.84 -16.63 1.00
N ARG A 133 16.16 -15.84 1.84
CA ARG A 133 14.84 -16.17 2.40
C ARG A 133 13.76 -16.27 1.33
N LEU A 134 13.66 -15.28 0.42
CA LEU A 134 12.73 -15.32 -0.71
C LEU A 134 12.94 -16.56 -1.58
N LYS A 135 14.19 -16.94 -1.84
CA LYS A 135 14.53 -18.18 -2.56
C LYS A 135 14.11 -19.43 -1.79
N GLY A 136 14.31 -19.47 -0.47
CA GLY A 136 13.86 -20.55 0.40
C GLY A 136 12.34 -20.72 0.40
N LEU A 137 11.60 -19.61 0.37
CA LEU A 137 10.14 -19.57 0.22
C LEU A 137 9.66 -19.83 -1.21
N GLN A 138 10.59 -19.94 -2.16
CA GLN A 138 10.36 -20.09 -3.59
C GLN A 138 9.53 -18.94 -4.19
N ALA A 139 9.67 -17.74 -3.64
CA ALA A 139 9.01 -16.55 -4.16
C ALA A 139 9.42 -16.27 -5.61
N ARG A 140 8.47 -15.78 -6.40
CA ARG A 140 8.66 -15.34 -7.79
C ARG A 140 8.30 -13.88 -8.00
N TRP A 141 7.54 -13.34 -7.06
CA TRP A 141 7.14 -11.94 -7.00
C TRP A 141 7.66 -11.31 -5.71
N VAL A 142 7.77 -9.98 -5.72
CA VAL A 142 8.03 -9.18 -4.52
C VAL A 142 7.35 -7.82 -4.68
N LEU A 143 6.77 -7.27 -3.63
CA LEU A 143 6.50 -5.84 -3.58
C LEU A 143 7.68 -5.16 -2.89
N ALA A 144 8.35 -4.26 -3.61
CA ALA A 144 9.54 -3.58 -3.11
C ALA A 144 9.36 -2.07 -3.10
N LEU A 145 9.68 -1.46 -1.96
CA LEU A 145 9.74 -0.01 -1.84
C LEU A 145 11.03 0.51 -2.46
N TYR A 146 11.03 1.72 -3.00
CA TYR A 146 12.27 2.39 -3.37
C TYR A 146 12.18 3.89 -3.10
N ALA A 147 13.28 4.44 -2.59
CA ALA A 147 13.35 5.87 -2.27
C ALA A 147 13.76 6.72 -3.48
N ASP A 148 14.75 6.26 -4.25
CA ASP A 148 15.32 6.99 -5.38
C ASP A 148 15.79 6.06 -6.51
N GLU A 149 16.26 6.67 -7.60
CA GLU A 149 16.74 5.98 -8.82
C GLU A 149 17.96 5.06 -8.55
N ASN A 150 18.80 5.39 -7.57
CA ASN A 150 19.96 4.56 -7.22
C ASN A 150 19.52 3.29 -6.50
N GLN A 151 18.59 3.43 -5.55
CA GLN A 151 17.99 2.29 -4.86
C GLN A 151 17.18 1.40 -5.82
N LEU A 152 16.40 2.01 -6.72
CA LEU A 152 15.69 1.27 -7.77
C LEU A 152 16.67 0.45 -8.61
N ARG A 153 17.75 1.07 -9.09
CA ARG A 153 18.75 0.39 -9.93
C ARG A 153 19.45 -0.75 -9.19
N LEU A 154 19.80 -0.53 -7.91
CA LEU A 154 20.43 -1.55 -7.08
C LEU A 154 19.48 -2.73 -6.87
N ALA A 155 18.28 -2.48 -6.33
CA ALA A 155 17.29 -3.50 -6.04
C ALA A 155 16.86 -4.27 -7.30
N ALA A 156 16.67 -3.58 -8.42
CA ALA A 156 16.27 -4.19 -9.67
C ALA A 156 17.29 -5.22 -10.18
N ARG A 157 18.60 -4.94 -10.04
CA ARG A 157 19.63 -5.91 -10.43
C ARG A 157 19.63 -7.14 -9.52
N GLU A 158 19.46 -6.93 -8.22
CA GLU A 158 19.43 -8.02 -7.24
C GLU A 158 18.21 -8.94 -7.43
N PHE A 159 17.01 -8.38 -7.60
CA PHE A 159 15.81 -9.18 -7.87
C PHE A 159 15.86 -9.89 -9.23
N LYS A 160 16.36 -9.22 -10.28
CA LYS A 160 16.58 -9.85 -11.58
C LYS A 160 17.53 -11.05 -11.47
N ALA A 161 18.66 -10.88 -10.76
CA ALA A 161 19.62 -11.96 -10.53
C ALA A 161 19.01 -13.13 -9.72
N ALA A 162 18.03 -12.84 -8.87
CA ALA A 162 17.28 -13.85 -8.14
C ALA A 162 16.15 -14.52 -8.93
N GLY A 163 15.82 -14.03 -10.13
CA GLY A 163 14.68 -14.50 -10.92
C GLY A 163 13.32 -14.10 -10.32
N ILE A 164 13.28 -12.98 -9.62
CA ILE A 164 12.08 -12.45 -8.94
C ILE A 164 11.63 -11.19 -9.68
N VAL A 165 10.33 -11.08 -9.96
CA VAL A 165 9.71 -9.91 -10.59
C VAL A 165 9.17 -8.96 -9.52
N PRO A 166 9.66 -7.71 -9.46
CA PRO A 166 9.17 -6.75 -8.48
C PRO A 166 7.93 -5.97 -8.96
N VAL A 167 7.03 -5.71 -8.02
CA VAL A 167 6.07 -4.59 -8.05
C VAL A 167 6.70 -3.44 -7.27
N TRP A 168 6.96 -2.34 -7.94
CA TRP A 168 7.68 -1.21 -7.37
C TRP A 168 6.72 -0.22 -6.72
N ARG A 169 6.95 0.10 -5.45
CA ARG A 169 6.25 1.17 -4.75
C ARG A 169 7.23 2.29 -4.42
N LYS A 170 7.06 3.46 -5.01
CA LYS A 170 7.88 4.60 -4.60
C LYS A 170 7.50 4.99 -3.17
N THR A 171 8.47 5.35 -2.33
CA THR A 171 8.17 5.95 -1.03
C THR A 171 7.62 7.37 -1.26
N LEU A 172 6.30 7.45 -1.45
CA LEU A 172 5.56 8.66 -1.80
C LEU A 172 4.29 8.70 -0.95
N ARG A 173 3.97 9.87 -0.42
CA ARG A 173 2.73 10.10 0.35
C ARG A 173 1.57 10.52 -0.52
N ALA A 174 0.35 10.35 -0.03
CA ALA A 174 -0.88 10.59 -0.79
C ALA A 174 -0.98 12.02 -1.37
N HIS A 175 -0.50 13.01 -0.62
CA HIS A 175 -0.51 14.42 -1.03
C HIS A 175 0.61 14.79 -2.03
N GLN A 176 1.63 13.94 -2.19
CA GLN A 176 2.84 14.25 -2.93
C GLN A 176 2.72 13.94 -4.43
N ARG A 177 3.43 14.73 -5.24
CA ARG A 177 3.62 14.50 -6.68
C ARG A 177 5.04 14.07 -6.96
N TYR A 178 5.20 13.24 -7.98
CA TYR A 178 6.48 12.81 -8.48
C TYR A 178 6.49 12.82 -10.01
N SER A 179 7.58 13.31 -10.60
CA SER A 179 7.74 13.49 -12.05
C SER A 179 8.81 12.58 -12.66
N GLY A 180 9.49 11.75 -11.85
CA GLY A 180 10.58 10.89 -12.31
C GLY A 180 10.15 9.55 -12.90
N TRP A 181 8.85 9.26 -13.00
CA TRP A 181 8.32 7.97 -13.48
C TRP A 181 8.94 7.48 -14.79
N GLY A 182 9.11 8.37 -15.77
CA GLY A 182 9.73 8.01 -17.05
C GLY A 182 11.19 7.58 -16.93
N ARG A 183 11.95 8.18 -16.00
CA ARG A 183 13.34 7.78 -15.72
C ARG A 183 13.38 6.43 -15.01
N ASP A 184 12.50 6.22 -14.03
CA ASP A 184 12.39 4.95 -13.31
C ASP A 184 12.07 3.79 -14.26
N ILE A 185 11.12 4.00 -15.20
CA ILE A 185 10.79 3.01 -16.22
C ILE A 185 11.96 2.77 -17.19
N ALA A 186 12.70 3.82 -17.58
CA ALA A 186 13.88 3.65 -18.41
C ALA A 186 14.96 2.79 -17.73
N ILE A 187 15.15 2.93 -16.41
CA ILE A 187 16.06 2.09 -15.62
C ILE A 187 15.62 0.63 -15.67
N LEU A 188 14.33 0.35 -15.46
CA LEU A 188 13.81 -1.02 -15.49
C LEU A 188 13.90 -1.65 -16.88
N ASN A 189 13.64 -0.89 -17.94
CA ASN A 189 13.80 -1.32 -19.32
C ASN A 189 15.26 -1.65 -19.65
N GLU A 190 16.22 -0.81 -19.23
CA GLU A 190 17.66 -1.08 -19.38
C GLU A 190 18.06 -2.39 -18.68
N ILE A 191 17.51 -2.64 -17.49
CA ILE A 191 17.75 -3.85 -16.73
C ILE A 191 16.98 -5.04 -17.31
N GLY A 192 15.90 -4.83 -18.07
CA GLY A 192 15.05 -5.89 -18.63
C GLY A 192 14.12 -6.51 -17.59
N LEU A 193 13.56 -5.69 -16.70
CA LEU A 193 12.47 -6.06 -15.78
C LEU A 193 11.17 -5.36 -16.19
N PRO A 194 10.01 -6.00 -15.95
CA PRO A 194 8.73 -5.37 -16.25
C PRO A 194 8.44 -4.20 -15.29
N PRO A 195 7.95 -3.06 -15.80
CA PRO A 195 7.71 -1.85 -15.02
C PRO A 195 6.33 -1.82 -14.32
N TYR A 196 6.09 -2.74 -13.37
CA TYR A 196 4.91 -2.67 -12.49
C TYR A 196 5.12 -1.63 -11.39
N PHE A 197 4.29 -0.59 -11.34
CA PHE A 197 4.37 0.46 -10.32
C PHE A 197 3.08 0.61 -9.52
N GLN A 198 3.07 0.24 -8.25
CA GLN A 198 2.06 0.72 -7.30
C GLN A 198 2.34 2.21 -7.02
N LEU A 199 1.43 3.08 -7.43
CA LEU A 199 1.70 4.52 -7.47
C LEU A 199 1.61 5.19 -6.09
N TYR A 200 0.67 4.75 -5.27
CA TYR A 200 0.40 5.27 -3.92
C TYR A 200 0.03 4.13 -2.98
N ASN A 201 0.06 4.42 -1.68
CA ASN A 201 -0.37 3.52 -0.61
C ASN A 201 -1.55 4.13 0.13
N GLU A 202 -2.54 3.29 0.41
CA GLU A 202 -3.75 3.44 1.23
C GLU A 202 -4.15 4.89 1.46
N PRO A 203 -4.57 5.63 0.41
CA PRO A 203 -4.86 7.05 0.53
C PRO A 203 -6.02 7.36 1.49
N GLU A 204 -6.78 6.36 1.90
CA GLU A 204 -7.84 6.43 2.90
C GLU A 204 -7.32 6.47 4.35
N VAL A 205 -6.03 6.16 4.56
CA VAL A 205 -5.43 5.99 5.89
C VAL A 205 -4.61 7.24 6.25
N GLU A 206 -4.82 7.78 7.47
CA GLU A 206 -4.22 9.06 7.92
C GLU A 206 -2.69 9.04 7.89
N GLU A 207 -2.08 7.88 8.17
CA GLU A 207 -0.65 7.65 8.16
C GLU A 207 0.01 7.97 6.81
N GLU A 208 -0.75 7.91 5.72
CA GLU A 208 -0.27 8.20 4.37
C GLU A 208 -0.29 9.69 4.01
N TRP A 209 -0.69 10.55 4.95
CA TRP A 209 -0.82 11.99 4.76
C TRP A 209 0.19 12.83 5.53
N ASP A 210 1.16 12.22 6.24
CA ASP A 210 2.14 12.94 7.09
C ASP A 210 1.47 13.96 8.04
N GLY A 211 0.32 13.61 8.60
CA GLY A 211 -0.46 14.48 9.49
C GLY A 211 -1.31 15.55 8.79
N ASN A 212 -1.34 15.57 7.45
CA ASN A 212 -2.34 16.35 6.71
C ASN A 212 -3.71 15.65 6.76
N ALA A 213 -4.79 16.42 6.56
CA ALA A 213 -6.11 15.84 6.39
C ALA A 213 -6.20 15.05 5.08
N ILE A 214 -6.93 13.93 5.11
CA ILE A 214 -7.24 13.14 3.92
C ILE A 214 -7.98 14.02 2.90
N ASN A 215 -7.46 14.09 1.68
CA ASN A 215 -8.04 14.86 0.59
C ASN A 215 -8.17 14.02 -0.68
N ARG A 216 -9.33 13.37 -0.84
CA ARG A 216 -9.60 12.48 -1.99
C ARG A 216 -9.41 13.16 -3.35
N GLU A 217 -9.90 14.38 -3.52
CA GLU A 217 -9.79 15.08 -4.82
C GLU A 217 -8.34 15.35 -5.20
N GLN A 218 -7.53 15.81 -4.23
CA GLN A 218 -6.11 16.02 -4.43
C GLN A 218 -5.38 14.71 -4.78
N TRP A 219 -5.67 13.64 -4.04
CA TRP A 219 -5.05 12.34 -4.30
C TRP A 219 -5.44 11.80 -5.67
N ILE A 220 -6.72 11.83 -6.06
CA ILE A 220 -7.18 11.37 -7.38
C ILE A 220 -6.47 12.17 -8.48
N ALA A 221 -6.35 13.49 -8.34
CA ALA A 221 -5.64 14.31 -9.32
C ALA A 221 -4.15 13.93 -9.44
N ASN A 222 -3.51 13.63 -8.31
CA ASN A 222 -2.12 13.15 -8.27
C ASN A 222 -1.99 11.76 -8.91
N PHE A 223 -2.87 10.83 -8.55
CA PHE A 223 -2.93 9.47 -9.09
C PHE A 223 -3.09 9.49 -10.61
N VAL A 224 -4.09 10.21 -11.14
CA VAL A 224 -4.37 10.27 -12.58
C VAL A 224 -3.19 10.85 -13.36
N GLN A 225 -2.50 11.85 -12.80
CA GLN A 225 -1.28 12.38 -13.39
C GLN A 225 -0.16 11.33 -13.41
N ALA A 226 0.11 10.67 -12.28
CA ALA A 226 1.15 9.64 -12.18
C ALA A 226 0.85 8.45 -13.11
N ALA A 227 -0.40 8.01 -13.18
CA ALA A 227 -0.82 6.90 -14.02
C ALA A 227 -0.67 7.22 -15.51
N ARG A 228 -0.99 8.47 -15.93
CA ARG A 228 -0.68 8.96 -17.28
C ARG A 228 0.81 8.91 -17.58
N ASP A 229 1.64 9.37 -16.66
CA ASP A 229 3.09 9.44 -16.87
C ASP A 229 3.74 8.05 -16.95
N VAL A 230 3.32 7.13 -16.08
CA VAL A 230 3.73 5.72 -16.13
C VAL A 230 3.26 5.06 -17.41
N TYR A 231 1.99 5.21 -17.79
CA TYR A 231 1.44 4.67 -19.03
C TYR A 231 2.22 5.17 -20.26
N ASN A 232 2.43 6.48 -20.38
CA ASN A 232 3.10 7.08 -21.54
C ASN A 232 4.59 6.70 -21.65
N ALA A 233 5.23 6.41 -20.51
CA ALA A 233 6.58 5.88 -20.48
C ALA A 233 6.67 4.37 -20.80
N GLY A 234 5.54 3.70 -21.00
CA GLY A 234 5.46 2.26 -21.30
C GLY A 234 5.38 1.37 -20.06
N GLY A 235 5.13 1.96 -18.88
CA GLY A 235 4.92 1.28 -17.62
C GLY A 235 3.51 0.70 -17.44
N TYR A 236 3.33 -0.07 -16.36
CA TYR A 236 2.03 -0.56 -15.90
C TYR A 236 1.61 0.23 -14.65
N PRO A 237 0.59 1.10 -14.73
CA PRO A 237 0.10 1.84 -13.56
C PRO A 237 -0.70 0.95 -12.62
N GLY A 238 -0.27 0.85 -11.37
CA GLY A 238 -0.91 0.11 -10.30
C GLY A 238 -1.78 1.03 -9.45
N LEU A 239 -3.09 0.76 -9.43
CA LEU A 239 -4.04 1.43 -8.55
C LEU A 239 -4.14 0.65 -7.23
N GLN A 240 -4.03 1.37 -6.12
CA GLN A 240 -4.34 0.85 -4.81
C GLN A 240 -5.22 1.84 -4.04
N VAL A 241 -6.34 1.31 -3.57
CA VAL A 241 -7.37 1.92 -2.72
C VAL A 241 -7.97 0.78 -1.88
N LEU A 242 -8.54 1.10 -0.73
CA LEU A 242 -9.10 0.13 0.21
C LEU A 242 -10.57 -0.17 -0.05
N ASP A 243 -11.34 0.80 -0.53
CA ASP A 243 -12.78 0.68 -0.69
C ASP A 243 -13.30 0.95 -2.11
N ASP A 244 -14.54 0.50 -2.34
CA ASP A 244 -15.23 0.60 -3.62
C ASP A 244 -15.56 2.05 -4.01
N GLU A 245 -15.73 2.97 -3.05
CA GLU A 245 -16.07 4.37 -3.32
C GLU A 245 -14.87 5.11 -3.93
N TRP A 246 -13.68 4.93 -3.35
CA TRP A 246 -12.44 5.48 -3.90
C TRP A 246 -12.10 4.86 -5.25
N LEU A 247 -12.27 3.55 -5.40
CA LEU A 247 -12.08 2.86 -6.68
C LEU A 247 -12.99 3.43 -7.76
N LEU A 248 -14.29 3.57 -7.47
CA LEU A 248 -15.27 4.14 -8.39
C LEU A 248 -14.93 5.58 -8.76
N ALA A 249 -14.54 6.41 -7.79
CA ALA A 249 -14.18 7.80 -8.03
C ALA A 249 -12.97 7.94 -8.99
N VAL A 250 -11.94 7.09 -8.83
CA VAL A 250 -10.80 7.07 -9.76
C VAL A 250 -11.23 6.67 -11.16
N ILE A 251 -12.05 5.62 -11.30
CA ILE A 251 -12.54 5.15 -12.60
C ILE A 251 -13.35 6.25 -13.30
N GLN A 252 -14.23 6.93 -12.57
CA GLN A 252 -15.04 8.03 -13.08
C GLN A 252 -14.17 9.21 -13.54
N GLU A 253 -13.13 9.56 -12.78
CA GLU A 253 -12.22 10.64 -13.17
C GLU A 253 -11.44 10.31 -14.45
N ILE A 254 -10.97 9.06 -14.60
CA ILE A 254 -10.29 8.62 -15.82
C ILE A 254 -11.24 8.70 -17.02
N LYS A 255 -12.49 8.21 -16.89
CA LYS A 255 -13.52 8.30 -17.94
C LYS A 255 -13.86 9.75 -18.29
N ALA A 256 -14.04 10.63 -17.30
CA ALA A 256 -14.36 12.04 -17.50
C ALA A 256 -13.31 12.74 -18.39
N ARG A 257 -12.04 12.32 -18.26
CA ARG A 257 -10.89 12.79 -19.02
C ARG A 257 -10.56 11.94 -20.27
N GLN A 258 -11.46 11.08 -20.76
CA GLN A 258 -11.23 10.26 -21.96
C GLN A 258 -9.97 9.37 -21.86
N GLY A 259 -9.69 8.88 -20.65
CA GLY A 259 -8.48 8.12 -20.31
C GLY A 259 -8.61 6.61 -20.45
N GLU A 260 -9.72 6.08 -20.98
CA GLU A 260 -10.11 4.68 -20.89
C GLU A 260 -9.10 3.70 -21.51
N ARG A 261 -8.30 4.17 -22.48
CA ARG A 261 -7.20 3.36 -23.05
C ARG A 261 -6.19 2.91 -21.99
N MET A 262 -6.01 3.69 -20.92
CA MET A 262 -5.10 3.36 -19.83
C MET A 262 -5.51 2.07 -19.12
N PHE A 263 -6.81 1.79 -18.99
CA PHE A 263 -7.31 0.61 -18.26
C PHE A 263 -6.73 -0.70 -18.81
N GLY A 264 -6.52 -0.80 -20.14
CA GLY A 264 -5.93 -1.98 -20.77
C GLY A 264 -4.45 -2.23 -20.45
N ARG A 265 -3.83 -1.38 -19.63
CA ARG A 265 -2.45 -1.54 -19.13
C ARG A 265 -2.31 -1.30 -17.63
N MET A 266 -3.41 -1.01 -16.94
CA MET A 266 -3.42 -0.89 -15.49
C MET A 266 -3.47 -2.26 -14.84
N PHE A 267 -3.02 -2.32 -13.60
CA PHE A 267 -3.26 -3.43 -12.68
C PHE A 267 -3.80 -2.86 -11.36
N PHE A 268 -4.47 -3.71 -10.58
CA PHE A 268 -4.98 -3.35 -9.26
C PHE A 268 -4.15 -4.04 -8.18
N VAL A 269 -3.95 -3.36 -7.06
CA VAL A 269 -3.11 -3.82 -5.96
C VAL A 269 -3.97 -3.93 -4.71
N PRO A 270 -4.81 -4.96 -4.56
CA PRO A 270 -5.65 -5.08 -3.37
C PRO A 270 -4.79 -5.30 -2.12
N HIS A 271 -5.26 -4.84 -0.96
CA HIS A 271 -4.65 -5.10 0.35
C HIS A 271 -5.59 -5.96 1.22
N PRO A 272 -5.86 -7.22 0.85
CA PRO A 272 -6.85 -8.05 1.52
C PRO A 272 -6.30 -8.63 2.84
N TYR A 273 -6.39 -7.83 3.90
CA TYR A 273 -6.09 -8.26 5.26
C TYR A 273 -7.23 -9.11 5.82
N GLY A 274 -6.87 -10.24 6.42
CA GLY A 274 -7.80 -11.25 6.91
C GLY A 274 -8.36 -10.99 8.31
N ALA A 275 -7.92 -9.93 9.00
CA ALA A 275 -8.12 -9.76 10.45
C ALA A 275 -7.78 -11.09 11.17
N ASN A 276 -8.73 -11.70 11.88
CA ASN A 276 -8.63 -13.08 12.38
C ASN A 276 -9.63 -14.07 11.71
N HIS A 277 -10.24 -13.69 10.59
CA HIS A 277 -11.14 -14.54 9.81
C HIS A 277 -10.40 -15.69 9.10
N PRO A 278 -11.04 -16.86 8.89
CA PRO A 278 -10.41 -17.95 8.16
C PRO A 278 -10.19 -17.62 6.67
N PRO A 279 -9.28 -18.32 5.98
CA PRO A 279 -9.01 -18.14 4.54
C PRO A 279 -10.24 -18.27 3.62
N SER A 280 -11.30 -18.92 4.09
CA SER A 280 -12.57 -19.11 3.38
C SER A 280 -13.62 -18.04 3.66
N TRP A 281 -13.31 -17.05 4.51
CA TRP A 281 -14.23 -15.96 4.81
C TRP A 281 -14.52 -15.13 3.57
N SER A 282 -15.81 -14.93 3.30
CA SER A 282 -16.29 -14.26 2.09
C SER A 282 -17.56 -13.44 2.31
N GLU A 283 -17.90 -13.13 3.57
CA GLU A 283 -19.14 -12.40 3.88
C GLU A 283 -19.00 -10.91 3.53
N ASP A 284 -17.80 -10.35 3.69
CA ASP A 284 -17.47 -8.95 3.45
C ASP A 284 -16.03 -8.80 2.88
N GLU A 285 -15.62 -7.55 2.68
CA GLU A 285 -14.29 -7.16 2.19
C GLU A 285 -13.15 -7.42 3.19
N ILE A 286 -13.46 -7.64 4.47
CA ILE A 286 -12.47 -7.85 5.54
C ILE A 286 -12.07 -9.33 5.55
N GLY A 287 -11.30 -9.72 4.54
CA GLY A 287 -10.85 -11.09 4.35
C GLY A 287 -9.82 -11.19 3.24
N VAL A 288 -9.06 -12.28 3.22
CA VAL A 288 -8.12 -12.55 2.11
C VAL A 288 -8.81 -12.75 0.76
N LEU A 289 -10.12 -13.01 0.74
CA LEU A 289 -10.96 -13.04 -0.46
C LEU A 289 -11.60 -11.68 -0.81
N GLY A 290 -11.37 -10.65 0.00
CA GLY A 290 -11.94 -9.31 -0.14
C GLY A 290 -11.60 -8.62 -1.46
N PHE A 291 -10.51 -9.03 -2.12
CA PHE A 291 -10.16 -8.54 -3.46
C PHE A 291 -11.30 -8.74 -4.49
N ARG A 292 -12.19 -9.72 -4.29
CA ARG A 292 -13.31 -9.99 -5.21
C ARG A 292 -14.34 -8.85 -5.25
N PHE A 293 -14.42 -8.01 -4.23
CA PHE A 293 -15.30 -6.84 -4.20
C PHE A 293 -14.82 -5.80 -5.22
N ALA A 294 -13.54 -5.42 -5.16
CA ALA A 294 -12.91 -4.57 -6.17
C ALA A 294 -12.98 -5.16 -7.59
N ALA A 295 -12.83 -6.49 -7.73
CA ALA A 295 -12.98 -7.16 -9.03
C ALA A 295 -14.40 -6.97 -9.61
N ARG A 296 -15.45 -7.00 -8.77
CA ARG A 296 -16.82 -6.75 -9.19
C ARG A 296 -17.03 -5.30 -9.65
N VAL A 297 -16.45 -4.33 -8.96
CA VAL A 297 -16.50 -2.91 -9.36
C VAL A 297 -15.83 -2.74 -10.72
N LEU A 298 -14.61 -3.26 -10.91
CA LEU A 298 -13.89 -3.15 -12.18
C LEU A 298 -14.63 -3.84 -13.33
N GLN A 299 -15.13 -5.06 -13.11
CA GLN A 299 -15.92 -5.76 -14.11
C GLN A 299 -17.17 -4.97 -14.53
N THR A 300 -17.88 -4.36 -13.57
CA THR A 300 -19.08 -3.56 -13.81
C THR A 300 -18.75 -2.26 -14.55
N GLU A 301 -17.70 -1.57 -14.09
CA GLU A 301 -17.43 -0.21 -14.52
C GLU A 301 -16.63 -0.13 -15.83
N ILE A 302 -15.67 -1.02 -16.04
CA ILE A 302 -14.78 -0.97 -17.21
C ILE A 302 -14.92 -2.19 -18.13
N GLY A 303 -15.76 -3.16 -17.77
CA GLY A 303 -16.11 -4.32 -18.61
C GLY A 303 -15.12 -5.48 -18.55
N PHE A 304 -14.07 -5.40 -17.74
CA PHE A 304 -13.11 -6.47 -17.48
C PHE A 304 -12.41 -6.27 -16.14
N VAL A 305 -11.76 -7.31 -15.62
CA VAL A 305 -10.91 -7.23 -14.43
C VAL A 305 -9.43 -7.18 -14.87
N PRO A 306 -8.68 -6.10 -14.56
CA PRO A 306 -7.24 -6.04 -14.84
C PRO A 306 -6.48 -7.04 -13.96
N PRO A 307 -5.17 -7.27 -14.19
CA PRO A 307 -4.38 -8.08 -13.27
C PRO A 307 -4.43 -7.54 -11.84
N PHE A 308 -4.50 -8.45 -10.89
CA PHE A 308 -4.44 -8.18 -9.46
C PHE A 308 -3.15 -8.77 -8.93
N ILE A 309 -2.37 -7.95 -8.24
CA ILE A 309 -1.23 -8.42 -7.44
C ILE A 309 -1.49 -7.89 -6.04
N ALA A 310 -1.89 -8.74 -5.09
CA ALA A 310 -2.16 -8.28 -3.74
C ALA A 310 -0.85 -7.79 -3.12
N GLY A 311 -0.75 -6.50 -2.83
CA GLY A 311 0.52 -5.85 -2.44
C GLY A 311 0.83 -6.00 -0.96
N GLU A 312 -0.23 -6.11 -0.17
CA GLU A 312 -0.21 -6.39 1.26
C GLU A 312 -1.39 -7.30 1.59
N GLY A 313 -1.44 -7.82 2.81
CA GLY A 313 -2.55 -8.65 3.27
C GLY A 313 -2.08 -9.87 4.04
N GLY A 314 -2.98 -10.85 4.16
CA GLY A 314 -2.77 -11.99 5.04
C GLY A 314 -3.22 -11.69 6.47
N TRP A 315 -2.55 -12.29 7.45
CA TRP A 315 -2.99 -12.23 8.85
C TRP A 315 -1.90 -11.64 9.74
N LYS A 316 -2.26 -10.62 10.51
CA LYS A 316 -1.37 -10.04 11.52
C LYS A 316 -1.34 -10.97 12.74
N PHE A 317 -0.15 -11.20 13.28
CA PHE A 317 0.00 -11.95 14.52
C PHE A 317 -0.75 -11.26 15.66
N HIS A 318 -1.42 -12.07 16.49
CA HIS A 318 -2.31 -11.63 17.57
C HIS A 318 -3.54 -10.84 17.15
N ALA A 319 -3.88 -10.80 15.85
CA ALA A 319 -5.18 -10.32 15.41
C ALA A 319 -6.30 -11.10 16.11
N ASP A 320 -7.26 -10.37 16.69
CA ASP A 320 -8.35 -10.89 17.51
C ASP A 320 -9.65 -10.08 17.36
N GLU A 321 -9.82 -9.36 16.25
CA GLU A 321 -10.87 -8.37 16.04
C GLU A 321 -12.28 -8.99 16.11
N ASP A 322 -12.47 -10.18 15.51
CA ASP A 322 -13.72 -10.93 15.58
C ASP A 322 -13.65 -12.08 16.60
N LYS A 323 -14.37 -11.93 17.71
CA LYS A 323 -14.39 -12.91 18.81
C LYS A 323 -15.04 -14.26 18.45
N ARG A 324 -15.61 -14.42 17.25
CA ARG A 324 -16.11 -15.71 16.73
C ARG A 324 -14.98 -16.64 16.27
N TYR A 325 -13.81 -16.08 15.97
CA TYR A 325 -12.66 -16.82 15.41
C TYR A 325 -11.48 -16.84 16.38
N PRO A 326 -10.57 -17.84 16.26
CA PRO A 326 -9.40 -17.90 17.10
C PRO A 326 -8.50 -16.66 16.88
N VAL A 327 -7.73 -16.32 17.91
CA VAL A 327 -6.63 -15.37 17.78
C VAL A 327 -5.61 -15.93 16.77
N ILE A 328 -4.98 -15.06 15.99
CA ILE A 328 -3.89 -15.45 15.09
C ILE A 328 -2.62 -15.72 15.91
N ASP A 329 -2.43 -16.95 16.37
CA ASP A 329 -1.18 -17.46 16.93
C ASP A 329 -0.30 -18.13 15.84
N ASP A 330 0.86 -18.68 16.20
CA ASP A 330 1.78 -19.26 15.20
C ASP A 330 1.17 -20.43 14.42
N PRO A 331 0.50 -21.43 15.06
CA PRO A 331 -0.19 -22.48 14.33
C PRO A 331 -1.28 -21.99 13.37
N VAL A 332 -2.10 -21.02 13.79
CA VAL A 332 -3.16 -20.47 12.95
C VAL A 332 -2.57 -19.65 11.80
N HIS A 333 -1.58 -18.81 12.07
CA HIS A 333 -0.87 -18.01 11.08
C HIS A 333 -0.24 -18.89 9.98
N ALA A 334 0.49 -19.94 10.37
CA ALA A 334 1.12 -20.88 9.44
C ALA A 334 0.06 -21.62 8.62
N LYS A 335 -0.98 -22.15 9.27
CA LYS A 335 -2.07 -22.87 8.58
C LYS A 335 -2.76 -21.98 7.53
N TYR A 336 -3.05 -20.74 7.88
CA TYR A 336 -3.78 -19.82 7.00
C TYR A 336 -2.95 -19.40 5.79
N HIS A 337 -1.66 -19.11 5.97
CA HIS A 337 -0.78 -18.76 4.85
C HIS A 337 -0.43 -19.97 3.95
N VAL A 338 -0.33 -21.18 4.52
CA VAL A 338 -0.21 -22.41 3.72
C VAL A 338 -1.45 -22.59 2.84
N GLU A 339 -2.64 -22.42 3.40
CA GLU A 339 -3.89 -22.51 2.62
C GLU A 339 -3.95 -21.45 1.51
N LEU A 340 -3.59 -20.21 1.82
CA LEU A 340 -3.55 -19.12 0.85
C LEU A 340 -2.61 -19.44 -0.32
N PHE A 341 -1.39 -19.90 -0.06
CA PHE A 341 -0.46 -20.24 -1.14
C PHE A 341 -0.82 -21.55 -1.87
N ASN A 342 -1.60 -22.43 -1.24
CA ASN A 342 -2.19 -23.59 -1.92
C ASN A 342 -3.19 -23.19 -3.01
N TRP A 343 -3.72 -21.96 -3.00
CA TRP A 343 -4.60 -21.51 -4.07
C TRP A 343 -3.96 -21.57 -5.44
N PHE A 344 -2.71 -21.10 -5.54
CA PHE A 344 -1.93 -21.09 -6.76
C PHE A 344 -1.46 -22.49 -7.19
N LEU A 345 -1.28 -23.39 -6.23
CA LEU A 345 -0.92 -24.78 -6.51
C LEU A 345 -2.11 -25.61 -7.00
N THR A 346 -3.29 -25.38 -6.42
CA THR A 346 -4.48 -26.19 -6.68
C THR A 346 -5.42 -25.58 -7.72
N GLY A 347 -5.25 -24.29 -8.03
CA GLY A 347 -6.18 -23.51 -8.83
C GLY A 347 -7.53 -23.29 -8.15
N LYS A 348 -7.60 -23.38 -6.81
CA LYS A 348 -8.83 -23.25 -6.03
C LYS A 348 -8.64 -22.36 -4.80
N LEU A 349 -9.59 -21.48 -4.57
CA LEU A 349 -9.66 -20.64 -3.38
C LEU A 349 -10.24 -21.44 -2.21
N SER A 350 -10.03 -20.96 -0.97
CA SER A 350 -10.43 -21.68 0.25
C SER A 350 -11.94 -21.90 0.40
N ASP A 351 -12.75 -21.12 -0.32
CA ASP A 351 -14.20 -21.26 -0.38
C ASP A 351 -14.66 -22.26 -1.46
N GLY A 352 -13.71 -22.91 -2.14
CA GLY A 352 -13.95 -23.92 -3.17
C GLY A 352 -14.11 -23.37 -4.58
N ALA A 353 -14.15 -22.04 -4.77
CA ALA A 353 -14.20 -21.44 -6.10
C ALA A 353 -12.87 -21.65 -6.85
N ALA A 354 -12.90 -21.54 -8.18
CA ALA A 354 -11.68 -21.51 -8.97
C ALA A 354 -10.85 -20.26 -8.63
N LEU A 355 -9.52 -20.40 -8.62
CA LEU A 355 -8.61 -19.25 -8.61
C LEU A 355 -8.85 -18.43 -9.88
N PRO A 356 -9.23 -17.15 -9.79
CA PRO A 356 -9.38 -16.30 -10.96
C PRO A 356 -8.02 -16.06 -11.64
N ASP A 357 -8.03 -16.03 -12.97
CA ASP A 357 -6.86 -15.78 -13.81
C ASP A 357 -6.26 -14.38 -13.60
N TYR A 358 -7.09 -13.42 -13.19
CA TYR A 358 -6.68 -12.07 -12.87
C TYR A 358 -5.86 -11.99 -11.57
N LEU A 359 -5.91 -12.94 -10.63
CA LEU A 359 -5.06 -12.90 -9.44
C LEU A 359 -3.69 -13.50 -9.75
N PHE A 360 -2.70 -12.63 -9.95
CA PHE A 360 -1.36 -13.02 -10.39
C PHE A 360 -0.51 -13.49 -9.22
N ALA A 361 -0.55 -12.76 -8.11
CA ALA A 361 0.24 -13.08 -6.93
C ALA A 361 -0.38 -12.46 -5.67
N PHE A 362 0.06 -12.98 -4.51
CA PHE A 362 -0.33 -12.47 -3.21
C PHE A 362 0.91 -12.21 -2.36
N CYS A 363 1.12 -10.96 -1.92
CA CYS A 363 2.27 -10.51 -1.14
C CYS A 363 1.83 -10.29 0.32
N PRO A 364 2.02 -11.26 1.24
CA PRO A 364 1.73 -11.03 2.65
C PRO A 364 2.60 -9.89 3.21
N TRP A 365 2.02 -9.10 4.10
CA TRP A 365 2.76 -8.20 4.97
C TRP A 365 3.27 -8.99 6.18
N LEU A 366 4.57 -9.16 6.41
CA LEU A 366 5.75 -8.66 5.70
C LEU A 366 6.83 -9.75 5.69
N LEU A 367 7.78 -9.75 4.74
CA LEU A 367 8.89 -10.71 4.77
C LEU A 367 9.74 -10.55 6.05
N ALA A 368 10.24 -9.35 6.34
CA ALA A 368 11.08 -9.13 7.52
C ALA A 368 10.97 -7.73 8.13
N GLY A 369 11.03 -7.62 9.46
CA GLY A 369 11.02 -6.33 10.17
C GLY A 369 11.06 -6.46 11.69
N GLU A 370 12.09 -5.87 12.31
CA GLU A 370 12.32 -5.90 13.77
C GLU A 370 11.18 -5.29 14.58
N THR A 371 10.50 -4.28 14.04
CA THR A 371 9.40 -3.58 14.71
C THR A 371 8.02 -4.05 14.25
N GLU A 372 7.94 -5.07 13.40
CA GLU A 372 6.71 -5.49 12.72
C GLU A 372 6.23 -6.83 13.27
N SER A 373 5.11 -6.84 13.99
CA SER A 373 4.55 -8.09 14.55
C SER A 373 4.07 -9.06 13.48
N ALA A 374 3.70 -8.54 12.31
CA ALA A 374 3.29 -9.33 11.15
C ALA A 374 4.47 -9.83 10.29
N ALA A 375 5.72 -9.47 10.62
CA ALA A 375 6.86 -9.95 9.86
C ALA A 375 7.06 -11.47 10.04
N TRP A 376 7.36 -12.15 8.94
CA TRP A 376 7.68 -13.57 8.94
C TRP A 376 9.07 -13.82 9.53
N TYR A 377 10.02 -12.94 9.23
CA TYR A 377 11.36 -12.99 9.79
C TYR A 377 11.71 -11.74 10.58
N ASP A 378 12.60 -11.93 11.55
CA ASP A 378 13.17 -10.89 12.39
C ASP A 378 12.12 -10.07 13.16
N SER A 379 10.88 -10.55 13.31
CA SER A 379 9.86 -9.88 14.13
C SER A 379 10.28 -9.85 15.59
N PHE A 380 9.92 -8.79 16.33
CA PHE A 380 10.05 -8.77 17.79
C PHE A 380 9.24 -9.87 18.49
N GLU A 381 8.24 -10.43 17.79
CA GLU A 381 7.43 -11.56 18.24
C GLU A 381 8.04 -12.94 17.87
N GLY A 382 9.15 -12.98 17.10
CA GLY A 382 9.82 -14.20 16.65
C GLY A 382 9.66 -14.53 15.16
N ASN A 383 10.44 -15.51 14.69
CA ASN A 383 10.39 -15.99 13.28
C ASN A 383 9.25 -16.99 13.08
N ARG A 384 8.65 -16.99 11.87
CA ARG A 384 7.51 -17.83 11.48
C ARG A 384 7.75 -18.64 10.23
#